data_AF-A0A7S2VMN6-F1
#
_entry.id   AF-A0A7S2VMN6-F1
#
_cell.length_a   1.000
_cell.length_b   1.000
_cell.length_c   1.000
_cell.angle_alpha   90.00
_cell.angle_beta   90.00
_cell.angle_gamma   90.00
#
_symmetry.space_group_name_H-M   'P 1'
#
loop_
_entity.id
_entity.type
_entity.pdbx_description
1 polymer ?
#
loop_
_entity_poly.entity_id
_entity_poly.type
_entity_poly.pdbx_seq_one_letter_code
_entity_poly.pdbx_strand_id
1 'polypeptide(L)'
;ASAPAPAPAPAPVTTPHTGVYARLEGACRTQDGGVGNFYATSGTAAQCEHLCTLDSACVAYESSKWKRCELHKAGTVRADASLGGYACHFKSAVFGKLEGACRTAAGGAGDFAAVVATGAECRSRCASDASCVAYEIGSTGSGTRCELHRFG
;
A
#
# COMPACT_ATOMS: atom_id res chain seq x y z
N ALA A 1 -44.64 33.71 6.24
CA ALA A 1 -43.76 33.40 5.10
C ALA A 1 -42.89 32.22 5.48
N SER A 2 -43.00 31.10 4.77
CA SER A 2 -42.20 29.90 5.04
C SER A 2 -40.88 29.97 4.29
N ALA A 3 -39.78 29.64 4.96
CA ALA A 3 -38.44 29.59 4.35
C ALA A 3 -38.38 28.49 3.27
N PRO A 4 -37.60 28.70 2.19
CA PRO A 4 -37.43 27.67 1.16
C PRO A 4 -36.67 26.47 1.73
N ALA A 5 -37.08 25.27 1.31
CA ALA A 5 -36.40 24.03 1.64
C ALA A 5 -34.95 24.02 1.11
N PRO A 6 -33.98 23.45 1.85
CA PRO A 6 -32.60 23.35 1.39
C PRO A 6 -32.51 22.50 0.13
N ALA A 7 -31.67 22.93 -0.82
CA ALA A 7 -31.39 22.20 -2.05
C ALA A 7 -30.82 20.79 -1.74
N PRO A 8 -31.14 19.77 -2.57
CA PRO A 8 -30.59 18.43 -2.40
C PRO A 8 -29.06 18.45 -2.52
N ALA A 9 -28.38 17.76 -1.59
CA ALA A 9 -26.94 17.59 -1.63
C ALA A 9 -26.50 16.89 -2.95
N PRO A 10 -25.37 17.28 -3.56
CA PRO A 10 -24.88 16.65 -4.78
C PRO A 10 -24.61 15.15 -4.53
N ALA A 11 -25.00 14.31 -5.49
CA ALA A 11 -24.74 12.87 -5.45
C ALA A 11 -23.22 12.60 -5.38
N PRO A 12 -22.77 11.57 -4.64
CA PRO A 12 -21.36 11.22 -4.59
C PRO A 12 -20.88 10.80 -5.98
N VAL A 13 -19.92 11.54 -6.52
CA VAL A 13 -19.26 11.21 -7.78
C VAL A 13 -18.43 9.95 -7.54
N THR A 14 -18.88 8.81 -8.06
CA THR A 14 -18.11 7.56 -8.06
C THR A 14 -17.00 7.65 -9.10
N THR A 15 -15.93 8.37 -8.79
CA THR A 15 -14.66 8.23 -9.51
C THR A 15 -14.12 6.83 -9.19
N PRO A 16 -13.69 6.01 -10.16
CA PRO A 16 -13.05 4.73 -9.84
C PRO A 16 -11.76 5.03 -9.06
N HIS A 17 -11.70 4.56 -7.80
CA HIS A 17 -10.54 4.73 -6.95
C HIS A 17 -9.50 3.70 -7.37
N THR A 18 -8.45 4.16 -8.05
CA THR A 18 -7.36 3.35 -8.61
C THR A 18 -6.32 2.97 -7.56
N GLY A 19 -6.74 2.65 -6.34
CA GLY A 19 -5.87 2.04 -5.34
C GLY A 19 -5.92 0.53 -5.47
N VAL A 20 -4.84 -0.12 -5.90
CA VAL A 20 -4.76 -1.58 -5.79
C VAL A 20 -4.38 -1.90 -4.35
N TYR A 21 -5.30 -2.50 -3.58
CA TYR A 21 -5.03 -2.87 -2.19
C TYR A 21 -4.99 -4.39 -2.03
N ALA A 22 -3.99 -4.88 -1.31
CA ALA A 22 -3.92 -6.27 -0.89
C ALA A 22 -4.60 -6.41 0.48
N ARG A 23 -5.69 -7.19 0.54
CA ARG A 23 -6.42 -7.45 1.78
C ARG A 23 -5.84 -8.67 2.50
N LEU A 24 -5.58 -8.50 3.81
CA LEU A 24 -5.26 -9.57 4.75
C LEU A 24 -6.25 -9.53 5.92
N GLU A 25 -6.66 -10.69 6.40
CA GLU A 25 -7.50 -10.79 7.60
C GLU A 25 -6.68 -10.44 8.85
N GLY A 26 -7.30 -9.70 9.77
CA GLY A 26 -6.66 -9.25 11.00
C GLY A 26 -6.36 -7.75 11.04
N ALA A 27 -5.87 -7.30 12.20
CA ALA A 27 -5.50 -5.91 12.43
C ALA A 27 -4.15 -5.58 11.77
N CYS A 28 -4.01 -4.36 11.24
CA CYS A 28 -2.74 -3.84 10.76
C CYS A 28 -1.75 -3.67 11.93
N ARG A 29 -0.50 -4.12 11.69
CA ARG A 29 0.58 -4.10 12.69
C ARG A 29 1.92 -3.73 12.08
N THR A 30 2.79 -3.20 12.94
CA THR A 30 4.22 -3.07 12.65
C THR A 30 4.91 -4.43 12.69
N GLN A 31 6.18 -4.47 12.25
CA GLN A 31 6.99 -5.69 12.26
C GLN A 31 6.99 -6.38 13.64
N ASP A 32 7.18 -5.59 14.70
CA ASP A 32 7.21 -6.06 16.10
C ASP A 32 5.82 -6.39 16.67
N GLY A 33 4.76 -6.31 15.84
CA GLY A 33 3.39 -6.60 16.27
C GLY A 33 2.70 -5.44 17.00
N GLY A 34 3.29 -4.25 17.01
CA GLY A 34 2.69 -3.04 17.57
C GLY A 34 1.60 -2.46 16.66
N VAL A 35 0.75 -1.60 17.22
CA VAL A 35 -0.34 -0.91 16.48
C VAL A 35 0.19 0.09 15.44
N GLY A 36 1.44 0.54 15.58
CA GLY A 36 2.05 1.51 14.67
C GLY A 36 1.48 2.91 14.79
N ASN A 37 1.82 3.76 13.81
CA ASN A 37 1.29 5.10 13.68
C ASN A 37 0.10 5.09 12.72
N PHE A 38 -1.07 5.51 13.21
CA PHE A 38 -2.29 5.57 12.42
C PHE A 38 -3.15 6.78 12.77
N TYR A 39 -3.93 7.24 11.81
CA TYR A 39 -5.05 8.14 12.03
C TYR A 39 -6.35 7.32 12.08
N ALA A 40 -7.16 7.46 13.13
CA ALA A 40 -8.44 6.78 13.25
C ALA A 40 -9.63 7.70 12.98
N THR A 41 -10.60 7.18 12.24
CA THR A 41 -11.90 7.82 11.97
C THR A 41 -13.00 6.76 11.89
N SER A 42 -14.25 7.19 11.74
CA SER A 42 -15.37 6.30 11.43
C SER A 42 -15.67 6.30 9.93
N GLY A 43 -15.81 5.12 9.34
CA GLY A 43 -16.10 4.99 7.91
C GLY A 43 -16.29 3.54 7.45
N THR A 44 -16.85 3.38 6.26
CA THR A 44 -16.87 2.10 5.54
C THR A 44 -15.49 1.77 4.99
N ALA A 45 -15.26 0.51 4.61
CA ALA A 45 -14.00 0.10 3.96
C ALA A 45 -13.70 0.95 2.70
N ALA A 46 -14.72 1.25 1.90
CA ALA A 46 -14.57 2.11 0.71
C ALA A 46 -14.16 3.55 1.07
N GLN A 47 -14.67 4.09 2.19
CA GLN A 47 -14.24 5.40 2.67
C GLN A 47 -12.79 5.38 3.16
N CYS A 48 -12.37 4.32 3.85
CA CYS A 48 -10.96 4.14 4.25
C CYS A 48 -10.03 4.06 3.04
N GLU A 49 -10.43 3.28 2.03
CA GLU A 49 -9.70 3.13 0.79
C GLU A 49 -9.53 4.48 0.08
N HIS A 50 -10.61 5.27 -0.01
CA HIS A 50 -10.56 6.62 -0.59
C HIS A 50 -9.55 7.51 0.14
N LEU A 51 -9.67 7.60 1.46
CA LEU A 51 -8.82 8.45 2.27
C LEU A 51 -7.35 8.01 2.20
N CYS A 52 -7.09 6.70 2.27
CA CYS A 52 -5.74 6.17 2.13
C CYS A 52 -5.16 6.40 0.73
N THR A 53 -6.00 6.39 -0.31
CA THR A 53 -5.55 6.63 -1.68
C THR A 53 -5.09 8.07 -1.86
N LEU A 54 -5.86 9.04 -1.33
CA LEU A 54 -5.54 10.46 -1.35
C LEU A 54 -4.32 10.82 -0.48
N ASP A 55 -4.11 10.09 0.60
CA ASP A 55 -3.02 10.33 1.53
C ASP A 55 -1.73 9.63 1.05
N SER A 56 -0.75 10.41 0.60
CA SER A 56 0.53 9.88 0.11
C SER A 56 1.37 9.21 1.19
N ALA A 57 1.14 9.52 2.47
CA ALA A 57 1.82 8.89 3.59
C ALA A 57 1.08 7.64 4.11
N CYS A 58 -0.13 7.37 3.62
CA CYS A 58 -0.86 6.15 3.95
C CYS A 58 -0.29 4.95 3.19
N VAL A 59 0.15 3.93 3.93
CA VAL A 59 0.71 2.69 3.37
C VAL A 59 -0.26 1.50 3.50
N ALA A 60 -1.24 1.61 4.39
CA ALA A 60 -2.31 0.63 4.55
C ALA A 60 -3.53 1.29 5.21
N TYR A 61 -4.71 0.71 5.04
CA TYR A 61 -5.85 1.02 5.90
C TYR A 61 -6.39 -0.22 6.60
N GLU A 62 -6.89 -0.04 7.81
CA GLU A 62 -7.62 -1.07 8.55
C GLU A 62 -9.11 -0.72 8.54
N SER A 63 -9.96 -1.71 8.26
CA SER A 63 -11.39 -1.58 8.36
C SER A 63 -11.99 -2.66 9.25
N SER A 64 -13.12 -2.35 9.90
CA SER A 64 -13.86 -3.32 10.71
C SER A 64 -15.36 -3.27 10.40
N LYS A 65 -16.09 -4.30 10.85
CA LYS A 65 -17.55 -4.34 10.75
C LYS A 65 -18.27 -3.23 11.54
N TRP A 66 -17.59 -2.58 12.48
CA TRP A 66 -18.15 -1.50 13.30
C TRP A 66 -17.85 -0.10 12.74
N LYS A 67 -17.52 -0.01 11.45
CA LYS A 67 -17.11 1.24 10.80
C LYS A 67 -15.88 1.90 11.42
N ARG A 68 -15.02 1.14 12.10
CA ARG A 68 -13.69 1.65 12.48
C ARG A 68 -12.82 1.70 11.23
N CYS A 69 -12.17 2.83 11.04
CA CYS A 69 -11.31 3.13 9.90
C CYS A 69 -9.97 3.66 10.41
N GLU A 70 -8.87 2.95 10.14
CA GLU A 70 -7.54 3.43 10.49
C GLU A 70 -6.69 3.60 9.23
N LEU A 71 -6.02 4.74 9.09
CA LEU A 71 -5.08 5.02 8.01
C LEU A 71 -3.67 4.90 8.56
N HIS A 72 -3.00 3.81 8.23
CA HIS A 72 -1.70 3.43 8.75
C HIS A 72 -0.57 4.08 7.95
N LYS A 73 0.48 4.50 8.67
CA LYS A 73 1.68 5.15 8.12
C LYS A 73 2.85 4.18 8.04
N ALA A 74 3.99 4.68 7.57
CA ALA A 74 5.23 3.91 7.45
C ALA A 74 5.51 3.06 8.71
N GLY A 75 5.93 1.82 8.48
CA GLY A 75 6.18 0.83 9.53
C GLY A 75 5.09 -0.23 9.68
N THR A 76 3.87 0.01 9.19
CA THR A 76 2.83 -1.03 9.09
C THR A 76 3.15 -1.97 7.93
N VAL A 77 3.42 -3.24 8.25
CA VAL A 77 3.98 -4.22 7.29
C VAL A 77 3.31 -5.59 7.36
N ARG A 78 2.46 -5.83 8.35
CA ARG A 78 1.79 -7.13 8.54
C ARG A 78 0.38 -6.98 9.06
N ALA A 79 -0.40 -8.03 8.88
CA ALA A 79 -1.68 -8.20 9.56
C ALA A 79 -1.54 -9.23 10.69
N ASP A 80 -2.28 -9.02 11.78
CA ASP A 80 -2.41 -9.99 12.87
C ASP A 80 -3.77 -10.67 12.81
N ALA A 81 -3.79 -11.85 12.20
CA ALA A 81 -4.98 -12.66 12.00
C ALA A 81 -5.60 -13.19 13.31
N SER A 82 -4.88 -13.12 14.45
CA SER A 82 -5.46 -13.48 15.76
C SER A 82 -6.51 -12.47 16.23
N LEU A 83 -6.50 -11.25 15.66
CA LEU A 83 -7.43 -10.18 15.96
C LEU A 83 -8.56 -10.17 14.93
N GLY A 84 -9.57 -10.99 15.17
CA GLY A 84 -10.74 -11.11 14.30
C GLY A 84 -11.61 -9.86 14.26
N GLY A 85 -12.36 -9.70 13.15
CA GLY A 85 -13.29 -8.58 12.94
C GLY A 85 -12.67 -7.34 12.30
N TYR A 86 -11.38 -7.41 11.98
CA TYR A 86 -10.60 -6.40 11.25
C TYR A 86 -10.08 -6.98 9.93
N ALA A 87 -9.94 -6.12 8.95
CA ALA A 87 -9.24 -6.40 7.70
C ALA A 87 -8.21 -5.30 7.46
N CYS A 88 -6.97 -5.71 7.26
CA CYS A 88 -5.86 -4.83 6.90
C CYS A 88 -5.69 -4.82 5.38
N HIS A 89 -5.59 -3.64 4.79
CA HIS A 89 -5.52 -3.43 3.35
C HIS A 89 -4.27 -2.64 3.02
N PHE A 90 -3.23 -3.33 2.53
CA PHE A 90 -1.97 -2.71 2.15
C PHE A 90 -2.09 -2.02 0.81
N LYS A 91 -1.66 -0.75 0.74
CA LYS A 91 -1.58 0.01 -0.50
C LYS A 91 -0.50 -0.66 -1.34
N SER A 92 -0.89 -1.22 -2.49
CA SER A 92 0.11 -1.83 -3.38
C SER A 92 1.01 -0.74 -3.89
N ALA A 93 2.31 -0.97 -3.82
CA ALA A 93 3.26 -0.16 -4.57
C ALA A 93 2.90 -0.23 -6.06
N VAL A 94 2.64 0.93 -6.65
CA VAL A 94 2.43 1.07 -8.09
C VAL A 94 3.80 1.23 -8.72
N PHE A 95 4.29 0.19 -9.37
CA PHE A 95 5.56 0.22 -10.09
C PHE A 95 5.32 0.48 -11.57
N GLY A 96 5.94 1.53 -12.11
CA GLY A 96 6.03 1.74 -13.56
C GLY A 96 7.13 0.87 -14.15
N LYS A 97 6.83 0.11 -15.20
CA LYS A 97 7.85 -0.65 -15.95
C LYS A 97 8.65 0.31 -16.82
N LEU A 98 9.97 0.27 -16.70
CA LEU A 98 10.91 0.93 -17.59
C LEU A 98 11.72 -0.14 -18.34
N GLU A 99 12.12 0.14 -19.58
CA GLU A 99 13.05 -0.71 -20.32
C GLU A 99 14.49 -0.41 -19.90
N GLY A 100 15.30 -1.45 -19.70
CA GLY A 100 16.69 -1.35 -19.25
C GLY A 100 16.87 -1.54 -17.74
N ALA A 101 18.10 -1.32 -17.28
CA ALA A 101 18.45 -1.45 -15.87
C ALA A 101 17.94 -0.27 -15.04
N CYS A 102 17.56 -0.53 -13.79
CA CYS A 102 17.23 0.48 -12.81
C CYS A 102 18.48 1.32 -12.49
N ARG A 103 18.34 2.64 -12.55
CA ARG A 103 19.41 3.61 -12.28
C ARG A 103 18.91 4.74 -11.39
N THR A 104 19.82 5.27 -10.58
CA THR A 104 19.66 6.53 -9.83
C THR A 104 19.58 7.72 -10.80
N ALA A 105 19.14 8.88 -10.30
CA ALA A 105 19.12 10.11 -11.09
C ALA A 105 20.52 10.53 -11.61
N ALA A 106 21.59 10.13 -10.92
CA ALA A 106 22.97 10.36 -11.34
C ALA A 106 23.48 9.31 -12.35
N GLY A 107 22.65 8.32 -12.73
CA GLY A 107 22.97 7.26 -13.68
C GLY A 107 23.68 6.03 -13.09
N GLY A 108 23.98 6.01 -11.78
CA GLY A 108 24.56 4.85 -11.09
C GLY A 108 23.53 3.78 -10.72
N ALA A 109 23.97 2.57 -10.33
CA ALA A 109 23.09 1.47 -9.95
C ALA A 109 22.33 1.69 -8.61
N GLY A 110 22.86 2.55 -7.74
CA GLY A 110 22.34 2.74 -6.38
C GLY A 110 22.54 1.51 -5.50
N ASP A 111 21.86 1.49 -4.36
CA ASP A 111 21.89 0.38 -3.41
C ASP A 111 20.82 -0.65 -3.75
N PHE A 112 21.24 -1.91 -3.93
CA PHE A 112 20.34 -3.01 -4.23
C PHE A 112 20.78 -4.32 -3.58
N ALA A 113 19.79 -5.18 -3.32
CA ALA A 113 20.03 -6.57 -2.94
C ALA A 113 19.57 -7.49 -4.08
N ALA A 114 20.47 -8.36 -4.56
CA ALA A 114 20.15 -9.34 -5.59
C ALA A 114 19.73 -10.68 -4.97
N VAL A 115 18.61 -11.23 -5.43
CA VAL A 115 18.06 -12.53 -5.04
C VAL A 115 17.57 -13.29 -6.28
N VAL A 116 17.38 -14.60 -6.15
CA VAL A 116 16.69 -15.39 -7.19
C VAL A 116 15.20 -15.42 -6.84
N ALA A 117 14.37 -14.83 -7.69
CA ALA A 117 12.92 -14.79 -7.51
C ALA A 117 12.23 -14.57 -8.87
N THR A 118 11.00 -15.08 -9.02
CA THR A 118 10.19 -14.76 -10.20
C THR A 118 9.85 -13.28 -10.25
N GLY A 119 9.44 -12.75 -11.42
CA GLY A 119 9.06 -11.35 -11.54
C GLY A 119 7.93 -10.93 -10.58
N ALA A 120 6.92 -11.79 -10.41
CA ALA A 120 5.82 -11.55 -9.48
C ALA A 120 6.29 -11.56 -8.01
N GLU A 121 7.17 -12.49 -7.66
CA GLU A 121 7.70 -12.59 -6.31
C GLU A 121 8.64 -11.41 -5.97
N CYS A 122 9.47 -11.00 -6.92
CA CYS A 122 10.34 -9.84 -6.79
C CYS A 122 9.53 -8.56 -6.55
N ARG A 123 8.47 -8.35 -7.36
CA ARG A 123 7.52 -7.25 -7.18
C ARG A 123 6.88 -7.28 -5.80
N SER A 124 6.41 -8.45 -5.36
CA SER A 124 5.75 -8.62 -4.06
C SER A 124 6.69 -8.30 -2.89
N ARG A 125 7.94 -8.79 -2.97
CA ARG A 125 8.99 -8.50 -1.99
C ARG A 125 9.28 -6.99 -1.92
N CYS A 126 9.41 -6.33 -3.06
CA CYS A 126 9.60 -4.88 -3.08
C CYS A 126 8.37 -4.14 -2.52
N ALA A 127 7.16 -4.52 -2.92
CA ALA A 127 5.93 -3.90 -2.42
C ALA A 127 5.75 -4.03 -0.91
N SER A 128 6.31 -5.09 -0.30
CA SER A 128 6.22 -5.36 1.14
C SER A 128 7.37 -4.75 1.94
N ASP A 129 8.42 -4.28 1.27
CA ASP A 129 9.58 -3.65 1.89
C ASP A 129 9.44 -2.13 1.77
N ALA A 130 9.16 -1.46 2.89
CA ALA A 130 9.00 -0.01 2.93
C ALA A 130 10.27 0.77 2.51
N SER A 131 11.44 0.13 2.50
CA SER A 131 12.69 0.72 1.99
C SER A 131 12.88 0.48 0.50
N CYS A 132 12.13 -0.44 -0.11
CA CYS A 132 12.25 -0.77 -1.52
C CYS A 132 11.52 0.25 -2.41
N VAL A 133 12.26 0.85 -3.33
CA VAL A 133 11.78 1.93 -4.20
C VAL A 133 11.57 1.46 -5.64
N ALA A 134 12.28 0.39 -6.03
CA ALA A 134 12.19 -0.21 -7.34
C ALA A 134 12.67 -1.66 -7.27
N TYR A 135 12.24 -2.46 -8.25
CA TYR A 135 12.80 -3.79 -8.45
C TYR A 135 13.22 -3.96 -9.91
N GLU A 136 14.32 -4.68 -10.13
CA GLU A 136 14.83 -5.01 -11.46
C GLU A 136 14.71 -6.52 -11.69
N ILE A 137 14.24 -6.89 -12.89
CA ILE A 137 14.18 -8.29 -13.32
C ILE A 137 15.16 -8.50 -14.46
N GLY A 138 16.14 -9.37 -14.25
CA GLY A 138 17.07 -9.83 -15.27
C GLY A 138 16.97 -11.34 -15.49
N SER A 139 17.30 -11.79 -16.70
CA SER A 139 17.51 -13.22 -16.96
C SER A 139 18.96 -13.59 -16.67
N THR A 140 19.20 -14.57 -15.81
CA THR A 140 20.49 -15.27 -15.74
C THR A 140 20.34 -16.64 -16.41
N GLY A 141 21.44 -17.23 -16.88
CA GLY A 141 21.42 -18.58 -17.49
C GLY A 141 20.90 -19.70 -16.57
N SER A 142 20.63 -19.39 -15.30
CA SER A 142 20.18 -20.30 -14.25
C SER A 142 18.90 -19.86 -13.52
N GLY A 143 18.24 -18.76 -13.94
CA GLY A 143 16.99 -18.30 -13.34
C GLY A 143 16.66 -16.83 -13.58
N THR A 144 15.67 -16.31 -12.87
CA THR A 144 15.36 -14.87 -12.86
C THR A 144 16.12 -14.19 -11.72
N ARG A 145 17.03 -13.27 -12.06
CA ARG A 145 17.67 -12.36 -11.12
C ARG A 145 16.67 -11.26 -10.78
N CYS A 146 16.43 -11.09 -9.49
CA CYS A 146 15.62 -10.04 -8.90
C CYS A 146 16.54 -9.11 -8.12
N GLU A 147 16.54 -7.81 -8.43
CA GLU A 147 17.18 -6.80 -7.59
C GLU A 147 16.12 -5.98 -6.87
N LEU A 148 16.30 -5.77 -5.57
CA LEU A 148 15.46 -4.91 -4.74
C LEU A 148 16.25 -3.65 -4.41
N HIS A 149 15.90 -2.53 -5.05
CA HIS A 149 16.60 -1.25 -4.89
C HIS A 149 16.02 -0.46 -3.73
N ARG A 150 16.89 0.22 -2.96
CA ARG A 150 16.51 1.03 -1.80
C ARG A 150 16.99 2.46 -1.95
N PHE A 151 16.43 3.37 -1.14
CA PHE A 151 17.05 4.69 -0.97
C PHE A 151 18.40 4.53 -0.27
N GLY A 152 19.45 5.02 -0.92
CA GLY A 152 20.77 5.25 -0.32
C GLY A 152 20.90 6.69 0.18
#